data_AF-A0A524GER4-F1
#
_entry.id   AF-A0A524GER4-F1
#
_cell.length_a   1.000
_cell.length_b   1.000
_cell.length_c   1.000
_cell.angle_alpha   90.00
_cell.angle_beta   90.00
_cell.angle_gamma   90.00
#
_symmetry.space_group_name_H-M   'P 1'
#
loop_
_entity.id
_entity.type
_entity.pdbx_description
1 polymer ?
#
loop_
_entity_poly.entity_id
_entity_poly.type
_entity_poly.pdbx_seq_one_letter_code
_entity_poly.pdbx_strand_id
1 'polypeptide(L)' 'MAETAEIERIYRQKWLTQVKANGATDTELQGALARMKEDRMSTLSWQLESLKDAGFHNVNCWYQHYRFAVYSGSK' A
#
# COMPACT_ATOMS: atom_id res chain seq x y z
N MET A 1 -3.34 -1.00 -3.75
CA MET A 1 -3.39 -2.10 -4.75
C MET A 1 -2.04 -2.17 -5.42
N ALA A 2 -1.51 -3.35 -5.73
CA ALA A 2 -0.27 -3.48 -6.49
C ALA A 2 -0.51 -3.45 -8.01
N GLU A 3 0.57 -3.24 -8.79
CA GLU A 3 0.52 -3.17 -10.26
C GLU A 3 0.04 -4.49 -10.90
N THR A 4 0.25 -5.62 -10.24
CA THR A 4 -0.20 -6.93 -10.72
C THR A 4 -0.75 -7.78 -9.58
N ALA A 5 -1.60 -8.76 -9.91
CA ALA A 5 -2.16 -9.70 -8.95
C ALA A 5 -1.07 -10.52 -8.23
N GLU A 6 0.04 -10.85 -8.91
CA GLU A 6 1.14 -11.59 -8.32
C GLU A 6 1.90 -10.76 -7.28
N ILE A 7 2.17 -9.48 -7.58
CA ILE A 7 2.78 -8.56 -6.62
C ILE A 7 1.85 -8.35 -5.42
N GLU A 8 0.54 -8.21 -5.65
CA GLU A 8 -0.46 -8.07 -4.59
C GLU A 8 -0.49 -9.30 -3.67
N ARG A 9 -0.37 -10.50 -4.24
CA ARG A 9 -0.27 -11.76 -3.49
C ARG A 9 0.99 -11.78 -2.62
N ILE A 10 2.15 -11.40 -3.18
CA ILE A 10 3.41 -11.32 -2.43
C ILE A 10 3.29 -10.32 -1.28
N TYR A 11 2.74 -9.14 -1.54
CA TYR A 11 2.55 -8.08 -0.54
C TYR A 11 1.65 -8.56 0.61
N ARG A 12 0.55 -9.24 0.28
CA ARG A 12 -0.36 -9.84 1.28
C ARG A 12 0.36 -10.87 2.12
N GLN A 13 1.09 -11.78 1.48
CA GLN A 13 1.78 -12.86 2.18
C GLN A 13 2.85 -12.31 3.14
N LYS A 14 3.62 -11.30 2.69
CA LYS A 14 4.65 -10.67 3.53
C LYS A 14 4.06 -9.95 4.72
N TRP A 15 2.97 -9.19 4.52
CA TRP A 15 2.25 -8.56 5.63
C TRP A 15 1.75 -9.58 6.65
N LEU A 16 1.08 -10.65 6.18
CA LEU A 16 0.57 -11.73 7.05
C LEU A 16 1.69 -12.39 7.88
N THR A 17 2.84 -12.66 7.25
CA THR A 17 4.00 -13.22 7.95
C THR A 17 4.55 -12.24 9.00
N GLN A 18 4.70 -10.97 8.67
CA GLN A 18 5.26 -9.95 9.56
C GLN A 18 4.35 -9.65 10.76
N VAL A 19 3.04 -9.49 10.56
CA VAL A 19 2.12 -9.20 11.68
C VAL A 19 2.05 -10.36 12.67
N LYS A 20 2.07 -11.60 12.19
CA LYS A 20 2.13 -12.80 13.05
C LYS A 20 3.45 -12.88 13.81
N ALA A 21 4.58 -12.65 13.13
CA ALA A 21 5.90 -12.66 13.76
C ALA A 21 6.04 -11.57 14.85
N ASN A 22 5.33 -10.45 14.70
CA ASN A 22 5.28 -9.37 15.67
C ASN A 22 4.22 -9.56 16.78
N GLY A 23 3.60 -10.74 16.87
CA GLY A 23 2.73 -11.12 18.00
C GLY A 23 1.26 -10.72 17.87
N ALA A 24 0.79 -10.34 16.68
CA ALA A 24 -0.64 -10.07 16.48
C ALA A 24 -1.47 -11.33 16.75
N THR A 25 -2.49 -11.21 17.59
CA THR A 25 -3.45 -12.28 17.86
C THR A 25 -4.35 -12.53 16.64
N ASP A 26 -4.95 -13.72 16.57
CA ASP A 26 -5.90 -14.03 15.50
C ASP A 26 -7.10 -13.08 15.50
N THR A 27 -7.59 -12.65 16.68
CA THR A 27 -8.69 -11.69 16.80
C THR A 27 -8.32 -10.32 16.22
N GLU A 28 -7.14 -9.80 16.54
CA GLU A 28 -6.64 -8.54 15.97
C GLU A 28 -6.45 -8.64 14.45
N LEU A 29 -5.93 -9.77 13.98
CA LEU A 29 -5.74 -10.02 12.56
C LEU A 29 -7.07 -10.08 11.80
N GLN A 30 -8.09 -10.76 12.34
CA GLN A 30 -9.41 -10.79 11.72
C GLN A 30 -10.06 -9.41 11.70
N GLY A 31 -9.93 -8.63 12.78
CA GLY A 31 -10.40 -7.25 12.83
C GLY A 31 -9.72 -6.36 11.77
N ALA A 32 -8.41 -6.49 11.60
CA ALA A 32 -7.67 -5.78 10.56
C ALA A 32 -8.14 -6.18 9.15
N LEU A 33 -8.26 -7.49 8.89
CA LEU A 33 -8.74 -8.00 7.60
C LEU A 33 -10.17 -7.54 7.28
N ALA A 34 -11.05 -7.43 8.27
CA ALA A 34 -12.40 -6.92 8.10
C ALA A 34 -12.38 -5.45 7.66
N ARG A 35 -11.58 -4.60 8.32
CA ARG A 35 -11.44 -3.17 7.94
C ARG A 35 -10.85 -3.00 6.54
N MET A 36 -9.84 -3.79 6.20
CA MET A 36 -9.18 -3.71 4.89
C MET A 36 -10.10 -4.04 3.70
N LYS A 37 -11.27 -4.67 3.92
CA LYS A 37 -12.26 -4.89 2.85
C LYS A 37 -12.87 -3.59 2.33
N GLU A 38 -12.89 -2.55 3.15
CA GLU A 38 -13.45 -1.24 2.79
C GLU A 38 -12.41 -0.34 2.10
N ASP A 39 -11.14 -0.74 2.05
CA ASP A 39 -10.06 0.06 1.49
C ASP A 39 -10.20 0.19 -0.04
N ARG A 40 -10.45 1.41 -0.51
CA ARG A 40 -10.45 1.76 -1.95
C ARG A 40 -9.06 2.17 -2.39
N MET A 41 -8.16 1.19 -2.51
CA MET A 41 -6.78 1.47 -2.91
C MET A 41 -6.62 1.55 -4.43
N SER A 42 -5.83 2.52 -4.89
CA SER A 42 -5.28 2.54 -6.25
C SER A 42 -3.84 1.99 -6.27
N THR A 43 -3.25 1.86 -7.46
CA THR A 43 -1.82 1.55 -7.61
C THR A 43 -0.96 2.76 -7.27
N LEU A 44 0.32 2.55 -6.96
CA LEU A 44 1.24 3.66 -6.74
C LEU A 44 1.45 4.45 -8.03
N SER A 45 1.55 3.75 -9.17
CA SER A 45 1.65 4.38 -10.49
C SER A 45 0.52 5.37 -10.75
N TRP A 46 -0.73 4.97 -10.47
CA TRP A 46 -1.91 5.82 -10.64
C TRP A 46 -1.89 7.04 -9.71
N GLN A 47 -1.47 6.88 -8.46
CA GLN A 47 -1.37 7.99 -7.50
C GLN A 47 -0.30 9.02 -7.90
N LEU A 48 0.86 8.55 -8.37
CA LEU A 48 1.92 9.43 -8.87
C LEU A 48 1.47 10.17 -10.13
N GLU A 49 0.78 9.49 -11.05
CA GLU A 49 0.27 10.15 -12.25
C GLU A 49 -0.81 11.19 -11.91
N SER A 50 -1.70 10.88 -10.97
CA SER A 50 -2.72 11.82 -10.50
C SER A 50 -2.11 13.10 -9.92
N LEU A 51 -0.96 13.02 -9.25
CA LEU A 51 -0.25 14.22 -8.78
C LEU A 51 0.30 15.05 -9.95
N LYS A 52 0.88 14.42 -10.97
CA LYS A 52 1.38 15.12 -12.16
C LYS A 52 0.24 15.80 -12.92
N ASP A 53 -0.87 15.09 -13.11
CA ASP A 53 -2.07 15.60 -13.79
C ASP A 53 -2.69 16.78 -13.03
N ALA A 54 -2.61 16.78 -11.69
CA ALA A 54 -3.03 17.90 -10.85
C ALA A 54 -2.04 19.09 -10.86
N GLY A 55 -0.93 19.00 -11.60
CA GLY A 55 0.06 20.06 -11.76
C GLY A 55 1.13 20.11 -10.66
N PHE A 56 1.31 19.05 -9.88
CA PHE A 56 2.44 18.97 -8.96
C PHE A 56 3.75 18.69 -9.72
N HIS A 57 4.81 19.36 -9.31
CA HIS A 57 6.19 19.18 -9.76
C HIS A 57 6.97 18.27 -8.80
N ASN A 58 8.16 17.81 -9.22
CA ASN A 58 9.04 16.95 -8.41
C ASN A 58 8.32 15.73 -7.81
N VAL A 59 7.34 15.18 -8.55
CA VAL A 59 6.57 14.01 -8.11
C VAL A 59 7.51 12.81 -8.01
N ASN A 60 7.66 12.27 -6.81
CA ASN A 60 8.57 11.17 -6.55
C ASN A 60 8.06 10.23 -5.46
N CYS A 61 8.44 8.96 -5.56
CA CYS A 61 8.33 7.98 -4.48
C CYS A 61 9.66 7.94 -3.72
N TRP A 62 9.65 8.36 -2.46
CA TRP A 62 10.85 8.42 -1.62
C TRP A 62 11.17 7.09 -0.95
N TYR A 63 10.12 6.33 -0.64
CA TYR A 63 10.26 5.06 0.04
C TYR A 63 9.11 4.15 -0.35
N GLN A 64 9.43 2.89 -0.63
CA GLN A 64 8.43 1.85 -0.81
C GLN A 64 8.88 0.58 -0.11
N HIS A 65 7.99 0.03 0.70
CA HIS A 65 8.13 -1.29 1.31
C HIS A 65 6.81 -2.04 1.17
N TYR A 66 6.76 -2.92 0.16
CA TYR A 66 5.55 -3.63 -0.26
C TYR A 66 4.39 -2.65 -0.54
N ARG A 67 3.25 -2.77 0.17
CA ARG A 67 2.09 -1.88 0.03
C ARG A 67 2.28 -0.50 0.66
N PHE A 68 3.25 -0.35 1.56
CA PHE A 68 3.49 0.94 2.20
C PHE A 68 4.43 1.76 1.33
N ALA A 69 3.99 2.96 0.94
CA ALA A 69 4.78 3.88 0.15
C ALA A 69 4.66 5.30 0.70
N VAL A 70 5.77 6.04 0.67
CA VAL A 70 5.83 7.47 0.96
C VAL A 70 6.23 8.17 -0.33
N TYR A 71 5.31 8.96 -0.85
CA TYR A 71 5.48 9.71 -2.08
C TYR A 71 4.93 11.12 -1.91
N SER A 72 5.45 12.06 -2.70
CA SER A 72 4.98 13.45 -2.68
C SER A 72 5.25 14.14 -4.02
N GLY A 73 4.65 15.32 -4.17
CA GLY A 73 5.03 16.33 -5.16
C GLY A 73 5.00 17.71 -4.50
N SER A 74 5.67 18.68 -5.12
CA SER A 74 5.68 20.09 -4.72
C SER A 74 4.89 20.93 -5.71
N LYS A 75 4.19 21.97 -5.25
CA LYS A 75 3.52 22.94 -6.13
C LYS A 75 4.35 24.20 -6.26
#